data_AF-A0A0G0BGG0-F1
#
_entry.id   AF-A0A0G0BGG0-F1
#
_cell.length_a   1.000
_cell.length_b   1.000
_cell.length_c   1.000
_cell.angle_alpha   90.00
_cell.angle_beta   90.00
_cell.angle_gamma   90.00
#
_symmetry.space_group_name_H-M   'P 1'
#
loop_
_entity.id
_entity.type
_entity.pdbx_description
1 polymer ?
#
loop_
_entity_poly.entity_id
_entity_poly.type
_entity_poly.pdbx_seq_one_letter_code
_entity_poly.pdbx_strand_id
1 'polypeptide(L)'
;MKKQYSSLFIFKIGLKKTFSKPYSWALTIFIALNVLLLYYFLLIQKTTWAAFWQSNTAFYSWAQIVLSIVNAVLIGASISMIFEVIKEKKKTSKTSFLQTFASLLFSAAATGCSVCSAFLLPLLGIAASLTALPFGGLEVKLLSALLLIYTIYEYAKITSGLCKIPKEKVISFEKGQIELKFNKETLPQLLPLLLLTIFITIVYTLPRLPNAWRLETQRKIMPTTADIKQSQSAGIFAQINPPEGYEMKTKYNDIGPSMLEMGVIDLEKFKQTYEKSGQPLTPEQLDILTKGSNKKIRITSDNSYFLLNFFWAFGLANKTRILEEGDMIKYGEGQTGSFASTGGWSLTKSGDSMEYYSKRTIVPLTKEQEDLVNKVASGVYRPCCGNSTAFPDCNHGMALLGVFELMASQGATESEMFQAGKYINSYWFPSTAFDTALYFKNKDGKEFKDIDPKVYLSKDIFSAFGAQTVKKWLIDKGIQEKPPAQGGGCGV
;
A
#
# COMPACT_ATOMS: atom_id res chain seq x y z
N MET A 1 -39.14 -22.00 40.39
CA MET A 1 -38.32 -20.75 40.41
C MET A 1 -37.15 -20.91 39.43
N LYS A 2 -37.09 -20.14 38.33
CA LYS A 2 -35.90 -20.12 37.46
C LYS A 2 -34.77 -19.44 38.22
N LYS A 3 -33.67 -20.14 38.53
CA LYS A 3 -32.45 -19.49 39.06
C LYS A 3 -31.95 -18.51 38.00
N GLN A 4 -32.13 -17.22 38.23
CA GLN A 4 -31.60 -16.17 37.38
C GLN A 4 -30.15 -15.91 37.83
N TYR A 5 -29.20 -16.48 37.11
CA TYR A 5 -27.78 -16.23 37.34
C TYR A 5 -27.40 -14.84 36.80
N SER A 6 -26.53 -14.11 37.52
CA SER A 6 -26.04 -12.82 37.03
C SER A 6 -25.13 -13.01 35.80
N SER A 7 -25.12 -12.02 34.90
CA SER A 7 -24.28 -12.04 33.69
C SER A 7 -22.79 -12.25 34.01
N LEU A 8 -22.31 -11.63 35.09
CA LEU A 8 -20.93 -11.80 35.58
C LEU A 8 -20.66 -13.24 36.05
N PHE A 9 -21.63 -13.87 36.70
CA PHE A 9 -21.51 -15.25 37.16
C PHE A 9 -21.43 -16.22 35.97
N ILE A 10 -22.29 -16.05 34.96
CA ILE A 10 -22.28 -16.84 33.72
C ILE A 10 -20.93 -16.69 33.01
N PHE A 11 -20.44 -15.46 32.89
CA PHE A 11 -19.15 -15.17 32.27
C PHE A 11 -17.99 -15.88 32.97
N LYS A 12 -17.92 -15.77 34.31
CA LYS A 12 -16.89 -16.44 35.13
C LYS A 12 -16.93 -17.95 34.99
N ILE A 13 -18.11 -18.57 34.97
CA ILE A 13 -18.25 -20.03 34.83
C ILE A 13 -17.82 -20.49 33.44
N GLY A 14 -18.22 -19.79 32.38
CA GLY A 14 -17.80 -20.10 31.01
C GLY A 14 -16.28 -20.03 30.84
N LEU A 15 -15.66 -18.94 31.32
CA LEU A 15 -14.20 -18.78 31.34
C LEU A 15 -13.53 -19.89 32.15
N LYS A 16 -13.99 -20.15 33.37
CA LYS A 16 -13.41 -21.18 34.25
C LYS A 16 -13.46 -22.57 33.59
N LYS A 17 -14.55 -22.90 32.91
CA LYS A 17 -14.70 -24.20 32.24
C LYS A 17 -13.82 -24.35 31.00
N THR A 18 -13.63 -23.28 30.23
CA THR A 18 -12.69 -23.30 29.10
C THR A 18 -11.24 -23.38 29.59
N PHE A 19 -10.87 -22.50 30.52
CA PHE A 19 -9.49 -22.32 30.98
C PHE A 19 -9.08 -23.22 32.14
N SER A 20 -9.95 -24.13 32.60
CA SER A 20 -9.54 -25.26 33.45
C SER A 20 -8.72 -26.30 32.69
N LYS A 21 -8.70 -26.23 31.35
CA LYS A 21 -7.98 -27.16 30.49
C LYS A 21 -6.63 -26.55 30.09
N PRO A 22 -5.50 -27.24 30.31
CA PRO A 22 -4.18 -26.67 30.07
C PRO A 22 -3.93 -26.32 28.60
N TYR A 23 -4.50 -27.08 27.66
CA TYR A 23 -4.37 -26.79 26.22
C TYR A 23 -5.00 -25.45 25.81
N SER A 24 -6.03 -24.98 26.52
CA SER A 24 -6.68 -23.69 26.20
C SER A 24 -5.77 -22.51 26.56
N TRP A 25 -5.01 -22.61 27.64
CA TRP A 25 -3.96 -21.64 27.97
C TRP A 25 -2.80 -21.70 26.99
N ALA A 26 -2.31 -22.90 26.67
CA ALA A 26 -1.23 -23.07 25.71
C ALA A 26 -1.57 -22.48 24.33
N LEU A 27 -2.78 -22.75 23.83
CA LEU A 27 -3.27 -22.22 22.56
C LEU A 27 -3.42 -20.69 22.61
N THR A 28 -3.94 -20.13 23.70
CA THR A 28 -4.07 -18.67 23.89
C THR A 28 -2.70 -17.99 23.83
N ILE A 29 -1.71 -18.52 24.57
CA ILE A 29 -0.35 -17.99 24.60
C ILE A 29 0.31 -18.11 23.23
N PHE A 30 0.20 -19.27 22.58
CA PHE A 30 0.76 -19.50 21.26
C PHE A 30 0.23 -18.49 20.23
N ILE A 31 -1.08 -18.30 20.18
CA ILE A 31 -1.70 -17.34 19.27
C ILE A 31 -1.28 -15.90 19.61
N ALA A 32 -1.32 -15.53 20.89
CA ALA A 32 -0.95 -14.19 21.32
C ALA A 32 0.51 -13.85 20.94
N LEU A 33 1.45 -14.78 21.14
CA LEU A 33 2.85 -14.59 20.75
C LEU A 33 3.02 -14.43 19.24
N ASN A 34 2.31 -15.22 18.43
CA ASN A 34 2.35 -15.10 16.98
C ASN A 34 1.75 -13.77 16.49
N VAL A 35 0.65 -13.31 17.10
CA VAL A 35 0.06 -12.00 16.78
C VAL A 35 1.00 -10.86 17.18
N LEU A 36 1.67 -10.95 18.33
CA LEU A 36 2.67 -9.97 18.76
C LEU A 36 3.89 -9.95 17.84
N LEU A 37 4.36 -11.13 17.41
CA LEU A 37 5.44 -11.25 16.44
C LEU A 37 5.05 -10.61 15.10
N LEU A 38 3.81 -10.82 14.65
CA LEU A 38 3.28 -10.19 13.45
C LEU A 38 3.22 -8.66 13.61
N TYR A 39 2.74 -8.13 14.75
CA TYR A 39 2.77 -6.68 15.01
C TYR A 39 4.20 -6.13 15.00
N TYR A 40 5.15 -6.84 15.60
CA TYR A 40 6.55 -6.45 15.58
C TYR A 40 7.13 -6.46 14.16
N PHE A 41 6.88 -7.52 13.39
CA PHE A 41 7.30 -7.65 11.99
C PHE A 41 6.74 -6.50 11.14
N LEU A 42 5.47 -6.16 11.30
CA LEU A 42 4.86 -5.06 10.56
C LEU A 42 5.40 -3.68 10.98
N LEU A 43 5.75 -3.51 12.26
CA LEU A 43 6.41 -2.29 12.74
C LEU A 43 7.78 -2.09 12.08
N ILE A 44 8.62 -3.13 12.05
CA ILE A 44 9.99 -3.04 11.50
C ILE A 44 10.05 -2.86 9.97
N GLN A 45 8.95 -3.16 9.26
CA GLN A 45 8.81 -2.85 7.82
C GLN A 45 8.57 -1.36 7.55
N LYS A 46 8.16 -0.57 8.56
CA LYS A 46 7.77 0.84 8.41
C LYS A 46 8.60 1.81 9.25
N THR A 47 9.13 1.38 10.39
CA THR A 47 9.92 2.22 11.30
C THR A 47 10.85 1.36 12.17
N THR A 48 11.77 1.98 12.92
CA THR A 48 12.58 1.27 13.92
C THR A 48 12.03 1.51 15.32
N TRP A 49 12.39 0.66 16.28
CA TRP A 49 11.99 0.86 17.68
C TRP A 49 12.46 2.22 18.21
N ALA A 50 13.70 2.61 17.92
CA ALA A 50 14.24 3.90 18.33
C ALA A 50 13.46 5.06 17.69
N ALA A 51 13.21 5.00 16.38
CA ALA A 51 12.47 6.05 15.66
C ALA A 51 11.01 6.16 16.14
N PHE A 52 10.36 5.03 16.45
CA PHE A 52 9.02 5.01 17.01
C PHE A 52 8.97 5.74 18.37
N TRP A 53 9.92 5.49 19.26
CA TRP A 53 9.99 6.19 20.56
C TRP A 53 10.35 7.66 20.44
N GLN A 54 11.21 8.00 19.49
CA GLN A 54 11.66 9.37 19.27
C GLN A 54 10.55 10.24 18.66
N SER A 55 9.77 9.68 17.73
CA SER A 55 8.74 10.41 16.98
C SER A 55 7.42 10.56 17.71
N ASN A 56 7.14 9.69 18.69
CA ASN A 56 5.85 9.62 19.37
C ASN A 56 5.92 10.04 20.83
N THR A 57 4.80 10.53 21.36
CA THR A 57 4.68 10.83 22.79
C THR A 57 4.77 9.53 23.60
N ALA A 58 5.33 9.61 24.82
CA ALA A 58 5.45 8.43 25.67
C ALA A 58 4.08 7.77 25.94
N PHE A 59 3.04 8.58 26.13
CA PHE A 59 1.67 8.11 26.28
C PHE A 59 1.22 7.29 25.07
N TYR A 60 1.37 7.82 23.85
CA TYR A 60 0.96 7.12 22.63
C TYR A 60 1.73 5.82 22.44
N SER A 61 3.06 5.84 22.62
CA SER A 61 3.90 4.64 22.48
C SER A 61 3.49 3.55 23.46
N TRP A 62 3.29 3.87 24.74
CA TRP A 62 2.86 2.90 25.74
C TRP A 62 1.43 2.40 25.49
N ALA A 63 0.50 3.29 25.15
CA ALA A 63 -0.87 2.91 24.81
C ALA A 63 -0.91 1.93 23.62
N GLN A 64 -0.08 2.17 22.60
CA GLN A 64 0.04 1.27 21.45
C GLN A 64 0.52 -0.14 21.83
N ILE A 65 1.54 -0.23 22.69
CA ILE A 65 2.11 -1.50 23.16
C ILE A 65 1.09 -2.25 24.01
N VAL A 66 0.52 -1.59 25.02
CA VAL A 66 -0.43 -2.21 25.95
C VAL A 66 -1.67 -2.70 25.21
N LEU A 67 -2.26 -1.88 24.34
CA LEU A 67 -3.42 -2.30 23.55
C LEU A 67 -3.10 -3.43 22.57
N SER A 68 -1.88 -3.48 22.02
CA SER A 68 -1.43 -4.62 21.20
C SER A 68 -1.35 -5.92 22.00
N ILE A 69 -0.80 -5.87 23.21
CA ILE A 69 -0.73 -7.04 24.10
C ILE A 69 -2.13 -7.49 24.51
N VAL A 70 -2.98 -6.55 24.94
CA VAL A 70 -4.37 -6.85 25.33
C VAL A 70 -5.13 -7.50 24.16
N ASN A 71 -5.07 -6.91 22.96
CA ASN A 71 -5.73 -7.48 21.79
C ASN A 71 -5.17 -8.87 21.45
N ALA A 72 -3.85 -9.07 21.46
CA ALA A 72 -3.24 -10.38 21.18
C ALA A 72 -3.73 -11.47 22.15
N VAL A 73 -3.81 -11.16 23.44
CA VAL A 73 -4.34 -12.08 24.46
C VAL A 73 -5.84 -12.35 24.23
N LEU A 74 -6.63 -11.32 23.95
CA LEU A 74 -8.06 -11.46 23.68
C LEU A 74 -8.35 -12.29 22.42
N ILE A 75 -7.53 -12.15 21.37
CA ILE A 75 -7.59 -12.97 20.14
C ILE A 75 -7.27 -14.44 20.46
N GLY A 76 -6.21 -14.70 21.22
CA GLY A 76 -5.88 -16.06 21.64
C GLY A 76 -6.98 -16.69 22.50
N ALA A 77 -7.58 -15.91 23.40
CA ALA A 77 -8.66 -16.35 24.26
C ALA A 77 -9.95 -16.62 23.49
N SER A 78 -10.31 -15.75 22.54
CA SER A 78 -11.50 -15.93 21.70
C SER A 78 -11.38 -17.18 20.83
N ILE A 79 -10.22 -17.42 20.22
CA ILE A 79 -9.95 -18.64 19.44
C ILE A 79 -9.91 -19.88 20.34
N SER A 80 -9.40 -19.79 21.56
CA SER A 80 -9.46 -20.94 22.48
C SER A 80 -10.89 -21.28 22.91
N MET A 81 -11.72 -20.27 23.11
CA MET A 81 -13.13 -20.43 23.47
C MET A 81 -14.00 -20.92 22.30
N ILE A 82 -13.74 -20.50 21.04
CA ILE A 82 -14.53 -20.97 19.89
C ILE A 82 -14.40 -22.50 19.71
N PHE A 83 -13.23 -23.09 19.98
CA PHE A 83 -13.07 -24.54 19.95
C PHE A 83 -13.95 -25.27 20.98
N GLU A 84 -14.11 -24.71 22.18
CA GLU A 84 -14.99 -25.28 23.20
C GLU A 84 -16.47 -25.08 22.85
N VAL A 85 -16.83 -23.92 22.29
CA VAL A 85 -18.17 -23.66 21.77
C VAL A 85 -18.54 -24.68 20.69
N ILE A 86 -17.63 -24.98 19.75
CA ILE A 86 -17.85 -25.98 18.70
C ILE A 86 -18.08 -27.37 19.31
N LYS A 87 -17.31 -27.75 20.34
CA LYS A 87 -17.48 -29.03 21.03
C LYS A 87 -18.82 -29.13 21.76
N GLU A 88 -19.24 -28.09 22.48
CA GLU A 88 -20.54 -28.08 23.18
C GLU A 88 -21.72 -28.07 22.21
N LYS A 89 -21.63 -27.34 21.08
CA LYS A 89 -22.67 -27.36 20.04
C LYS A 89 -22.80 -28.73 19.37
N LYS A 90 -21.69 -29.43 19.10
CA LYS A 90 -21.68 -30.81 18.56
C LYS A 90 -22.40 -31.82 19.47
N LYS A 91 -22.38 -31.62 20.79
CA LYS A 91 -23.09 -32.50 21.75
C LYS A 91 -24.60 -32.28 21.79
N THR A 92 -25.07 -31.11 21.36
CA THR A 92 -26.45 -30.66 21.63
C THR A 92 -27.30 -30.51 20.35
N SER A 93 -26.71 -30.54 19.14
CA SER A 93 -27.42 -30.32 17.87
C SER A 93 -26.66 -30.84 16.63
N LYS A 94 -27.38 -31.34 15.61
CA LYS A 94 -26.91 -31.37 14.21
C LYS A 94 -26.69 -29.92 13.74
N THR A 95 -25.51 -29.39 14.02
CA THR A 95 -25.18 -27.98 13.79
C THR A 95 -25.07 -27.72 12.28
N SER A 96 -25.83 -26.75 11.75
CA SER A 96 -25.73 -26.33 10.34
C SER A 96 -24.42 -25.60 10.07
N PHE A 97 -23.77 -25.91 8.95
CA PHE A 97 -22.53 -25.29 8.44
C PHE A 97 -22.57 -23.75 8.50
N LEU A 98 -23.74 -23.16 8.19
CA LEU A 98 -23.95 -21.71 8.16
C LEU A 98 -23.73 -21.01 9.51
N GLN A 99 -24.05 -21.67 10.63
CA GLN A 99 -23.91 -21.09 11.97
C GLN A 99 -22.47 -21.16 12.50
N THR A 100 -21.77 -22.26 12.18
CA THR A 100 -20.33 -22.38 12.43
C THR A 100 -19.58 -21.34 11.61
N PHE A 101 -19.98 -21.15 10.35
CA PHE A 101 -19.43 -20.14 9.45
C PHE A 101 -19.68 -18.70 9.92
N ALA A 102 -20.90 -18.35 10.36
CA ALA A 102 -21.18 -17.02 10.92
C ALA A 102 -20.40 -16.73 12.21
N SER A 103 -20.22 -17.74 13.07
CA SER A 103 -19.42 -17.63 14.30
C SER A 103 -17.92 -17.45 14.00
N LEU A 104 -17.43 -18.12 12.95
CA LEU A 104 -16.07 -18.00 12.43
C LEU A 104 -15.85 -16.66 11.71
N LEU A 105 -16.81 -16.18 10.92
CA LEU A 105 -16.77 -14.88 10.25
C LEU A 105 -16.77 -13.72 11.24
N PHE A 106 -17.60 -13.77 12.28
CA PHE A 106 -17.60 -12.74 13.32
C PHE A 106 -16.29 -12.73 14.11
N SER A 107 -15.76 -13.91 14.41
CA SER A 107 -14.42 -14.06 15.01
C SER A 107 -13.33 -13.51 14.07
N ALA A 108 -13.37 -13.85 12.78
CA ALA A 108 -12.43 -13.38 11.76
C ALA A 108 -12.51 -11.86 11.50
N ALA A 109 -13.71 -11.27 11.60
CA ALA A 109 -13.89 -9.82 11.49
C ALA A 109 -13.34 -9.09 12.72
N ALA A 110 -13.58 -9.62 13.93
CA ALA A 110 -13.06 -9.06 15.18
C ALA A 110 -11.52 -9.19 15.28
N THR A 111 -10.96 -10.34 14.87
CA THR A 111 -9.50 -10.53 14.82
C THR A 111 -8.88 -9.74 13.66
N GLY A 112 -9.53 -9.71 12.49
CA GLY A 112 -9.10 -8.96 11.31
C GLY A 112 -9.04 -7.45 11.53
N CYS A 113 -9.97 -6.85 12.27
CA CYS A 113 -9.91 -5.40 12.53
C CYS A 113 -8.70 -4.99 13.39
N SER A 114 -8.29 -5.85 14.33
CA SER A 114 -7.11 -5.59 15.17
C SER A 114 -5.78 -5.71 14.42
N VAL A 115 -5.72 -6.57 13.40
CA VAL A 115 -4.53 -6.86 12.61
C VAL A 115 -4.45 -6.00 11.33
N CYS A 116 -5.56 -5.81 10.64
CA CYS A 116 -5.60 -5.17 9.32
C CYS A 116 -5.59 -3.64 9.37
N SER A 117 -6.17 -3.02 10.41
CA SER A 117 -6.34 -1.56 10.47
C SER A 117 -5.04 -0.79 10.69
N ALA A 118 -4.14 -1.31 11.54
CA ALA A 118 -2.94 -0.58 11.96
C ALA A 118 -1.74 -0.69 11.00
N PHE A 119 -1.73 -1.67 10.09
CA PHE A 119 -0.54 -1.98 9.31
C PHE A 119 -0.81 -2.42 7.87
N LEU A 120 -1.93 -3.10 7.58
CA LEU A 120 -2.24 -3.58 6.23
C LEU A 120 -2.74 -2.46 5.33
N LEU A 121 -3.60 -1.54 5.85
CA LEU A 121 -4.12 -0.42 5.06
C LEU A 121 -3.00 0.54 4.57
N PRO A 122 -2.00 0.91 5.39
CA PRO A 122 -0.83 1.65 4.91
C PRO A 122 0.09 0.86 3.96
N LEU A 123 0.04 -0.47 3.98
CA LEU A 123 0.76 -1.34 3.02
C LEU A 123 0.05 -1.42 1.67
N LEU A 124 -1.28 -1.29 1.63
CA LEU A 124 -2.10 -1.24 0.43
C LEU A 124 -2.20 0.17 -0.19
N GLY A 125 -1.27 1.08 0.13
CA GLY A 125 -1.27 2.44 -0.42
C GLY A 125 -2.28 3.40 0.20
N ILE A 126 -3.09 2.96 1.18
CA ILE A 126 -3.99 3.83 1.97
C ILE A 126 -3.18 4.44 3.13
N ALA A 127 -2.06 5.08 2.79
CA ALA A 127 -1.08 5.64 3.73
C ALA A 127 -1.67 6.74 4.64
N ALA A 128 -2.83 7.31 4.28
CA ALA A 128 -3.53 8.34 5.04
C ALA A 128 -4.54 7.80 6.08
N SER A 129 -4.79 6.48 6.15
CA SER A 129 -5.92 5.94 6.92
C SER A 129 -5.83 6.12 8.44
N LEU A 130 -4.63 5.94 9.02
CA LEU A 130 -4.44 5.99 10.49
C LEU A 130 -4.09 7.38 11.01
N THR A 131 -3.50 8.24 10.18
CA THR A 131 -3.24 9.65 10.52
C THR A 131 -4.52 10.50 10.40
N ALA A 132 -5.50 10.04 9.62
CA ALA A 132 -6.83 10.64 9.56
C ALA A 132 -7.65 10.41 10.84
N LEU A 133 -7.30 9.40 11.64
CA LEU A 133 -7.97 9.06 12.88
C LEU A 133 -7.51 9.96 14.04
N PRO A 134 -8.44 10.49 14.86
CA PRO A 134 -8.14 11.49 15.88
C PRO A 134 -7.16 11.02 16.97
N PHE A 135 -7.02 9.70 17.19
CA PHE A 135 -6.09 9.13 18.18
C PHE A 135 -4.99 8.27 17.55
N GLY A 136 -4.73 8.45 16.25
CA GLY A 136 -3.61 7.78 15.57
C GLY A 136 -3.73 6.25 15.53
N GLY A 137 -4.95 5.73 15.52
CA GLY A 137 -5.27 4.30 15.48
C GLY A 137 -5.51 3.63 16.84
N LEU A 138 -5.29 4.33 17.97
CA LEU A 138 -5.58 3.80 19.30
C LEU A 138 -7.07 3.48 19.49
N GLU A 139 -7.96 4.27 18.89
CA GLU A 139 -9.40 4.07 18.93
C GLU A 139 -9.81 2.75 18.28
N VAL A 140 -9.16 2.35 17.18
CA VAL A 140 -9.48 1.10 16.49
C VAL A 140 -9.03 -0.09 17.34
N LYS A 141 -7.85 0.02 17.98
CA LYS A 141 -7.37 -1.01 18.91
C LYS A 141 -8.26 -1.14 20.15
N LEU A 142 -8.77 -0.02 20.67
CA LEU A 142 -9.69 -0.02 21.81
C LEU A 142 -11.04 -0.64 21.43
N LEU A 143 -11.63 -0.22 20.30
CA LEU A 143 -12.88 -0.78 19.80
C LEU A 143 -12.75 -2.28 19.49
N SER A 144 -11.61 -2.71 18.93
CA SER A 144 -11.31 -4.13 18.70
C SER A 144 -11.27 -4.92 20.01
N ALA A 145 -10.64 -4.38 21.06
CA ALA A 145 -10.60 -5.03 22.37
C ALA A 145 -12.00 -5.18 22.97
N LEU A 146 -12.85 -4.15 22.88
CA LEU A 146 -14.23 -4.19 23.35
C LEU A 146 -15.07 -5.25 22.59
N LEU A 147 -14.91 -5.33 21.27
CA LEU A 147 -15.59 -6.32 20.44
C LEU A 147 -15.13 -7.76 20.77
N LEU A 148 -13.84 -7.95 21.03
CA LEU A 148 -13.30 -9.25 21.44
C LEU A 148 -13.78 -9.65 22.85
N ILE A 149 -13.86 -8.71 23.80
CA ILE A 149 -14.44 -8.97 25.13
C ILE A 149 -15.91 -9.40 24.99
N TYR A 150 -16.68 -8.71 24.15
CA TYR A 150 -18.08 -9.08 23.87
C TYR A 150 -18.16 -10.49 23.24
N THR A 151 -17.27 -10.80 22.30
CA THR A 151 -17.20 -12.13 21.67
C THR A 151 -16.93 -13.24 22.70
N ILE A 152 -15.96 -13.01 23.59
CA ILE A 152 -15.64 -13.93 24.69
C ILE A 152 -16.84 -14.09 25.62
N TYR A 153 -17.58 -13.01 25.92
CA TYR A 153 -18.80 -13.06 26.71
C TYR A 153 -19.89 -13.95 26.07
N GLU A 154 -20.13 -13.82 24.76
CA GLU A 154 -21.06 -14.68 24.03
C GLU A 154 -20.62 -16.15 24.04
N TYR A 155 -19.32 -16.42 23.88
CA TYR A 155 -18.77 -17.77 24.01
C TYR A 155 -18.91 -18.33 25.43
N ALA A 156 -18.77 -17.49 26.46
CA ALA A 156 -18.93 -17.88 27.86
C ALA A 156 -20.37 -18.33 28.15
N LYS A 157 -21.39 -17.67 27.58
CA LYS A 157 -22.79 -18.09 27.73
C LYS A 157 -23.00 -19.53 27.26
N ILE A 158 -22.46 -19.87 26.08
CA ILE A 158 -22.60 -21.20 25.48
C ILE A 158 -21.82 -22.24 26.28
N THR A 159 -20.56 -21.95 26.62
CA THR A 159 -19.68 -22.90 27.32
C THR A 159 -20.14 -23.14 28.76
N SER A 160 -20.71 -22.15 29.44
CA SER A 160 -21.18 -22.27 30.82
C SER A 160 -22.22 -23.38 31.03
N GLY A 161 -22.98 -23.75 29.99
CA GLY A 161 -24.10 -24.70 30.10
C GLY A 161 -25.28 -24.19 30.92
N LEU A 162 -25.24 -22.94 31.42
CA LEU A 162 -26.28 -22.33 32.24
C LEU A 162 -27.35 -21.60 31.40
N CYS A 163 -27.05 -21.33 30.12
CA CYS A 163 -27.97 -20.71 29.18
C CYS A 163 -28.59 -21.78 28.25
N LYS A 164 -29.93 -21.74 28.09
CA LYS A 164 -30.59 -22.53 27.04
C LYS A 164 -30.20 -21.95 25.68
N ILE A 165 -29.68 -22.80 24.79
CA ILE A 165 -29.42 -22.40 23.40
C ILE A 165 -30.77 -22.05 22.76
N PRO A 166 -30.92 -20.87 22.11
CA PRO A 166 -32.17 -20.51 21.44
C PRO A 166 -32.54 -21.57 20.41
N LYS A 167 -33.77 -22.10 20.48
CA LYS A 167 -34.28 -23.10 19.53
C LYS A 167 -34.78 -22.45 18.23
N GLU A 168 -35.26 -21.21 18.32
CA GLU A 168 -35.77 -20.43 17.19
C GLU A 168 -34.66 -19.66 16.48
N LYS A 169 -34.78 -19.48 15.16
CA LYS A 169 -33.78 -18.82 14.30
C LYS A 169 -34.40 -17.62 13.60
N VAL A 170 -33.65 -16.52 13.47
CA VAL A 170 -34.07 -15.35 12.66
C VAL A 170 -34.28 -15.73 11.20
N ILE A 171 -33.40 -16.58 10.66
CA ILE A 171 -33.45 -17.08 9.28
C ILE A 171 -33.65 -18.60 9.33
N SER A 172 -34.78 -19.07 8.83
CA SER A 172 -35.04 -20.50 8.59
C SER A 172 -35.23 -20.75 7.10
N PHE A 173 -34.52 -21.75 6.59
CA PHE A 173 -34.73 -22.28 5.25
C PHE A 173 -35.69 -23.47 5.36
N GLU A 174 -36.95 -23.26 5.02
CA GLU A 174 -37.94 -24.33 4.88
C GLU A 174 -38.48 -24.31 3.45
N LYS A 175 -38.50 -25.49 2.80
CA LYS A 175 -39.07 -25.70 1.45
C LYS A 175 -38.61 -24.70 0.36
N GLY A 176 -37.33 -24.33 0.35
CA GLY A 176 -36.75 -23.48 -0.71
C GLY A 176 -37.08 -21.99 -0.62
N GLN A 177 -37.75 -21.54 0.45
CA GLN A 177 -38.01 -20.13 0.72
C GLN A 177 -37.31 -19.67 2.01
N ILE A 178 -36.93 -18.40 2.06
CA ILE A 178 -36.31 -17.76 3.22
C ILE A 178 -37.42 -17.18 4.09
N GLU A 179 -37.66 -17.77 5.26
CA GLU A 179 -38.55 -17.18 6.27
C GLU A 179 -37.74 -16.34 7.27
N LEU A 180 -38.14 -15.08 7.45
CA LEU A 180 -37.59 -14.17 8.45
C LEU A 180 -38.55 -14.08 9.66
N LYS A 181 -38.11 -14.58 10.82
CA LYS A 181 -38.91 -14.55 12.06
C LYS A 181 -38.34 -13.54 13.05
N PHE A 182 -39.02 -12.40 13.19
CA PHE A 182 -38.69 -11.35 14.15
C PHE A 182 -39.61 -11.43 15.37
N ASN A 183 -39.11 -11.93 16.49
CA ASN A 183 -39.84 -11.97 17.76
C ASN A 183 -38.90 -11.64 18.94
N LYS A 184 -39.43 -11.55 20.17
CA LYS A 184 -38.63 -11.25 21.37
C LYS A 184 -37.54 -12.30 21.65
N GLU A 185 -37.68 -13.53 21.14
CA GLU A 185 -36.72 -14.61 21.32
C GLU A 185 -35.60 -14.62 20.26
N THR A 186 -35.85 -14.08 19.06
CA THR A 186 -34.88 -13.98 17.96
C THR A 186 -34.15 -12.64 17.92
N LEU A 187 -34.69 -11.59 18.56
CA LEU A 187 -34.10 -10.25 18.62
C LEU A 187 -32.62 -10.21 19.13
N PRO A 188 -32.21 -10.99 20.15
CA PRO A 188 -30.80 -11.02 20.58
C PRO A 188 -29.82 -11.53 19.52
N GLN A 189 -30.29 -12.24 18.48
CA GLN A 189 -29.46 -12.77 17.40
C GLN A 189 -29.05 -11.68 16.39
N LEU A 190 -29.74 -10.53 16.37
CA LEU A 190 -29.42 -9.38 15.52
C LEU A 190 -28.39 -8.43 16.16
N LEU A 191 -28.15 -8.56 17.46
CA LEU A 191 -27.24 -7.70 18.22
C LEU A 191 -25.79 -7.69 17.69
N PRO A 192 -25.18 -8.82 17.28
CA PRO A 192 -23.84 -8.81 16.67
C PRO A 192 -23.77 -8.02 15.36
N LEU A 193 -24.83 -8.08 14.54
CA LEU A 193 -24.91 -7.34 13.28
C LEU A 193 -25.04 -5.83 13.55
N LEU A 194 -25.86 -5.45 14.53
CA LEU A 194 -26.00 -4.07 14.98
C LEU A 194 -24.68 -3.51 15.54
N LEU A 195 -23.95 -4.29 16.35
CA LEU A 195 -22.66 -3.86 16.89
C LEU A 195 -21.61 -3.70 15.78
N LEU A 196 -21.64 -4.57 14.76
CA LEU A 196 -20.77 -4.47 13.60
C LEU A 196 -21.08 -3.22 12.76
N THR A 197 -22.36 -2.92 12.51
CA THR A 197 -22.74 -1.71 11.77
C THR A 197 -22.37 -0.45 12.54
N ILE A 198 -22.62 -0.40 13.86
CA ILE A 198 -22.17 0.70 14.73
C ILE A 198 -20.65 0.87 14.66
N PHE A 199 -19.88 -0.22 14.74
CA PHE A 199 -18.42 -0.17 14.64
C PHE A 199 -17.96 0.45 13.31
N ILE A 200 -18.54 0.00 12.18
CA ILE A 200 -18.22 0.54 10.84
C ILE A 200 -18.59 2.03 10.76
N THR A 201 -19.77 2.41 11.24
CA THR A 201 -20.20 3.81 11.25
C THR A 201 -19.28 4.69 12.10
N ILE A 202 -18.86 4.23 13.28
CA ILE A 202 -17.92 4.94 14.15
C ILE A 202 -16.58 5.14 13.42
N VAL A 203 -15.98 4.07 12.90
CA VAL A 203 -14.69 4.15 12.19
C VAL A 203 -14.77 5.08 10.97
N TYR A 204 -15.89 5.09 10.25
CA TYR A 204 -16.11 5.97 9.09
C TYR A 204 -16.32 7.44 9.46
N THR A 205 -16.93 7.72 10.61
CA THR A 205 -17.28 9.10 11.02
C THR A 205 -16.17 9.77 11.83
N LEU A 206 -15.37 9.00 12.57
CA LEU A 206 -14.28 9.50 13.44
C LEU A 206 -13.28 10.44 12.73
N PRO A 207 -12.83 10.18 11.48
CA PRO A 207 -11.92 11.10 10.79
C PRO A 207 -12.48 12.50 10.56
N ARG A 208 -13.82 12.65 10.55
CA ARG A 208 -14.52 13.92 10.33
C ARG A 208 -14.67 14.76 11.60
N LEU A 209 -14.18 14.28 12.76
CA LEU A 209 -14.23 15.05 13.99
C LEU A 209 -13.34 16.30 13.90
N PRO A 210 -13.73 17.42 14.56
CA PRO A 210 -12.95 18.64 14.55
C PRO A 210 -11.54 18.42 15.10
N ASN A 211 -10.57 19.18 14.58
CA ASN A 211 -9.17 19.08 14.97
C ASN A 211 -8.92 19.27 16.47
N ALA A 212 -9.80 19.97 17.19
CA ALA A 212 -9.72 20.17 18.64
C ALA A 212 -9.84 18.87 19.45
N TRP A 213 -10.42 17.81 18.89
CA TRP A 213 -10.59 16.51 19.55
C TRP A 213 -9.46 15.52 19.22
N ARG A 214 -8.46 15.95 18.44
CA ARG A 214 -7.35 15.09 18.03
C ARG A 214 -6.27 15.08 19.10
N LEU A 215 -5.85 13.89 19.50
CA LEU A 215 -4.76 13.70 20.44
C LEU A 215 -3.42 13.96 19.74
N GLU A 216 -2.54 14.70 20.40
CA GLU A 216 -1.17 14.90 19.92
C GLU A 216 -0.35 13.61 20.17
N THR A 217 -0.36 12.73 19.18
CA THR A 217 0.29 11.41 19.23
C THR A 217 1.78 11.48 18.96
N GLN A 218 2.22 12.49 18.21
CA GLN A 218 3.60 12.73 17.82
C GLN A 218 4.22 13.84 18.67
N ARG A 219 5.52 13.71 18.98
CA ARG A 219 6.25 14.81 19.63
C ARG A 219 6.39 15.94 18.62
N LYS A 220 5.97 17.15 19.00
CA LYS A 220 6.48 18.37 18.37
C LYS A 220 7.99 18.40 18.63
N ILE A 221 8.77 18.21 17.58
CA ILE A 221 10.21 18.45 17.64
C ILE A 221 10.36 19.95 17.94
N MET A 222 10.82 20.29 19.15
CA MET A 222 11.13 21.68 19.48
C MET A 222 12.21 22.19 18.51
N PRO A 223 12.07 23.41 17.98
CA PRO A 223 13.02 23.93 17.02
C PRO A 223 14.29 24.32 17.76
N THR A 224 15.38 23.65 17.45
CA THR A 224 16.72 24.25 17.56
C THR A 224 17.41 23.92 16.25
N THR A 225 17.78 24.96 15.49
CA THR A 225 18.24 24.97 14.08
C THR A 225 17.16 24.92 12.97
N ALA A 226 16.01 25.57 13.14
CA ALA A 226 14.92 25.53 12.14
C ALA A 226 15.14 26.41 10.90
N ASP A 227 15.73 27.60 11.03
CA ASP A 227 15.88 28.51 9.87
C ASP A 227 17.00 28.09 8.89
N ILE A 228 18.01 27.35 9.37
CA ILE A 228 19.09 26.82 8.52
C ILE A 228 18.65 25.53 7.81
N LYS A 229 17.87 24.66 8.47
CA LYS A 229 17.46 23.36 7.92
C LYS A 229 16.34 23.46 6.89
N GLN A 230 15.39 24.40 7.04
CA GLN A 230 14.32 24.58 6.05
C GLN A 230 14.84 25.16 4.73
N SER A 231 15.83 26.07 4.79
CA SER A 231 16.54 26.59 3.61
C SER A 231 17.37 25.51 2.91
N GLN A 232 18.04 24.66 3.69
CA GLN A 232 18.85 23.56 3.15
C GLN A 232 18.00 22.47 2.49
N SER A 233 16.89 22.06 3.09
CA SER A 233 15.97 21.08 2.49
C SER A 233 15.35 21.60 1.20
N ALA A 234 14.95 22.88 1.14
CA ALA A 234 14.46 23.50 -0.09
C ALA A 234 15.54 23.56 -1.18
N GLY A 235 16.78 23.91 -0.81
CA GLY A 235 17.91 23.95 -1.73
C GLY A 235 18.29 22.59 -2.31
N ILE A 236 18.27 21.52 -1.50
CA ILE A 236 18.50 20.15 -1.99
C ILE A 236 17.35 19.72 -2.90
N PHE A 237 16.11 20.04 -2.52
CA PHE A 237 14.94 19.68 -3.31
C PHE A 237 14.95 20.34 -4.70
N ALA A 238 15.33 21.62 -4.78
CA ALA A 238 15.48 22.33 -6.05
C ALA A 238 16.58 21.76 -6.95
N GLN A 239 17.55 21.01 -6.42
CA GLN A 239 18.53 20.32 -7.26
C GLN A 239 17.99 19.02 -7.86
N ILE A 240 17.23 18.24 -7.10
CA ILE A 240 16.67 16.94 -7.55
C ILE A 240 15.45 17.11 -8.46
N ASN A 241 14.67 18.17 -8.21
CA ASN A 241 13.44 18.51 -8.91
C ASN A 241 13.45 20.02 -9.18
N PRO A 242 14.29 20.49 -10.13
CA PRO A 242 14.37 21.89 -10.49
C PRO A 242 13.00 22.47 -10.86
N PRO A 243 12.60 23.63 -10.32
CA PRO A 243 11.32 24.26 -10.67
C PRO A 243 11.13 24.48 -12.18
N GLU A 244 12.20 24.76 -12.90
CA GLU A 244 12.24 24.94 -14.35
C GLU A 244 12.12 23.65 -15.16
N GLY A 245 12.22 22.49 -14.52
CA GLY A 245 12.22 21.18 -15.16
C GLY A 245 13.61 20.68 -15.57
N TYR A 246 13.67 19.43 -16.02
CA TYR A 246 14.82 18.88 -16.74
C TYR A 246 14.46 18.65 -18.20
N GLU A 247 15.17 19.30 -19.12
CA GLU A 247 14.97 19.16 -20.57
C GLU A 247 15.97 18.17 -21.18
N MET A 248 15.44 17.11 -21.79
CA MET A 248 16.22 16.15 -22.57
C MET A 248 16.49 16.68 -23.98
N LYS A 249 17.53 16.18 -24.64
CA LYS A 249 17.78 16.49 -26.06
C LYS A 249 16.76 15.84 -27.01
N THR A 250 16.04 14.84 -26.51
CA THR A 250 15.05 14.02 -27.23
C THR A 250 13.73 14.75 -27.42
N LYS A 251 13.09 14.54 -28.57
CA LYS A 251 11.80 15.13 -28.97
C LYS A 251 10.69 14.08 -29.00
N TYR A 252 9.44 14.50 -28.86
CA TYR A 252 8.30 13.58 -28.94
C TYR A 252 8.10 13.03 -30.36
N ASN A 253 8.30 13.85 -31.40
CA ASN A 253 7.95 13.55 -32.78
C ASN A 253 6.48 13.05 -32.85
N ASP A 254 6.24 11.95 -33.56
CA ASP A 254 4.89 11.42 -33.84
C ASP A 254 4.49 10.23 -32.98
N ILE A 255 5.18 9.97 -31.86
CA ILE A 255 4.88 8.81 -31.01
C ILE A 255 3.49 8.89 -30.37
N GLY A 256 3.01 10.10 -30.05
CA GLY A 256 1.64 10.31 -29.55
C GLY A 256 0.57 9.87 -30.56
N PRO A 257 0.53 10.47 -31.76
CA PRO A 257 -0.38 10.05 -32.83
C PRO A 257 -0.27 8.55 -33.15
N SER A 258 0.95 8.01 -33.17
CA SER A 258 1.18 6.59 -33.43
C SER A 258 0.53 5.68 -32.38
N MET A 259 0.58 6.06 -31.10
CA MET A 259 -0.08 5.31 -30.01
C MET A 259 -1.61 5.37 -30.10
N LEU A 260 -2.18 6.52 -30.50
CA LEU A 260 -3.62 6.67 -30.71
C LEU A 260 -4.13 5.88 -31.91
N GLU A 261 -3.38 5.93 -33.01
CA GLU A 261 -3.65 5.16 -34.24
C GLU A 261 -3.64 3.66 -33.92
N MET A 262 -2.61 3.20 -33.23
CA MET A 262 -2.45 1.81 -32.82
C MET A 262 -3.56 1.37 -31.85
N GLY A 263 -4.04 2.25 -30.98
CA GLY A 263 -5.07 1.95 -29.99
C GLY A 263 -4.54 1.51 -28.63
N VAL A 264 -3.21 1.59 -28.41
CA VAL A 264 -2.63 1.40 -27.07
C VAL A 264 -3.03 2.52 -26.11
N ILE A 265 -3.39 3.69 -26.66
CA ILE A 265 -4.11 4.74 -25.94
C ILE A 265 -5.49 4.92 -26.60
N ASP A 266 -6.53 4.78 -25.80
CA ASP A 266 -7.86 5.32 -26.05
C ASP A 266 -7.93 6.76 -25.52
N LEU A 267 -8.08 7.73 -26.43
CA LEU A 267 -8.03 9.15 -26.10
C LEU A 267 -9.09 9.56 -25.07
N GLU A 268 -10.29 9.01 -25.16
CA GLU A 268 -11.41 9.40 -24.29
C GLU A 268 -11.25 8.78 -22.91
N LYS A 269 -10.80 7.51 -22.82
CA LYS A 269 -10.43 6.92 -21.52
C LYS A 269 -9.28 7.69 -20.88
N PHE A 270 -8.26 8.06 -21.66
CA PHE A 270 -7.11 8.81 -21.16
C PHE A 270 -7.54 10.18 -20.63
N LYS A 271 -8.36 10.96 -21.35
CA LYS A 271 -8.93 12.23 -20.84
C LYS A 271 -9.71 12.04 -19.54
N GLN A 272 -10.62 11.08 -19.51
CA GLN A 272 -11.46 10.82 -18.33
C GLN A 272 -10.65 10.42 -17.10
N THR A 273 -9.58 9.63 -17.26
CA THR A 273 -8.66 9.28 -16.16
C THR A 273 -8.01 10.54 -15.58
N TYR A 274 -7.55 11.45 -16.42
CA TYR A 274 -6.90 12.70 -15.98
C TYR A 274 -7.88 13.64 -15.29
N GLU A 275 -9.10 13.80 -15.83
CA GLU A 275 -10.18 14.56 -15.19
C GLU A 275 -10.52 14.00 -13.80
N LYS A 276 -10.69 12.68 -13.67
CA LYS A 276 -10.99 12.01 -12.39
C LYS A 276 -9.86 12.14 -11.38
N SER A 277 -8.61 12.23 -11.84
CA SER A 277 -7.44 12.45 -10.98
C SER A 277 -7.28 13.90 -10.50
N GLY A 278 -8.13 14.83 -10.96
CA GLY A 278 -8.02 16.25 -10.63
C GLY A 278 -6.89 16.98 -11.38
N GLN A 279 -6.34 16.35 -12.42
CA GLN A 279 -5.26 16.89 -13.26
C GLN A 279 -5.66 16.78 -14.74
N PRO A 280 -6.66 17.53 -15.23
CA PRO A 280 -7.09 17.45 -16.62
C PRO A 280 -5.94 17.75 -17.59
N LEU A 281 -5.95 17.08 -18.76
CA LEU A 281 -4.91 17.27 -19.77
C LEU A 281 -4.86 18.72 -20.25
N THR A 282 -3.65 19.26 -20.35
CA THR A 282 -3.45 20.60 -20.92
C THR A 282 -3.60 20.58 -22.44
N PRO A 283 -3.85 21.73 -23.08
CA PRO A 283 -3.86 21.82 -24.55
C PRO A 283 -2.56 21.31 -25.19
N GLU A 284 -1.41 21.57 -24.55
CA GLU A 284 -0.13 21.06 -25.03
C GLU A 284 -0.01 19.54 -24.95
N GLN A 285 -0.49 18.92 -23.87
CA GLN A 285 -0.52 17.46 -23.72
C GLN A 285 -1.47 16.81 -24.74
N LEU A 286 -2.60 17.45 -25.03
CA LEU A 286 -3.52 17.01 -26.09
C LEU A 286 -2.87 17.14 -27.48
N ASP A 287 -2.13 18.21 -27.75
CA ASP A 287 -1.40 18.37 -29.01
C ASP A 287 -0.29 17.32 -29.15
N ILE A 288 0.47 17.03 -28.09
CA ILE A 288 1.48 15.95 -28.09
C ILE A 288 0.83 14.60 -28.44
N LEU A 289 -0.35 14.31 -27.87
CA LEU A 289 -1.08 13.06 -28.15
C LEU A 289 -1.66 13.00 -29.56
N THR A 290 -2.26 14.09 -30.05
CA THR A 290 -3.10 14.05 -31.27
C THR A 290 -2.40 14.53 -32.54
N LYS A 291 -1.42 15.42 -32.42
CA LYS A 291 -0.70 16.04 -33.55
C LYS A 291 0.79 15.71 -33.58
N GLY A 292 1.33 15.20 -32.47
CA GLY A 292 2.77 15.04 -32.29
C GLY A 292 3.43 16.36 -31.89
N SER A 293 4.74 16.33 -31.63
CA SER A 293 5.49 17.53 -31.24
C SER A 293 7.00 17.41 -31.50
N ASN A 294 7.55 18.36 -32.25
CA ASN A 294 9.00 18.51 -32.44
C ASN A 294 9.69 19.21 -31.27
N LYS A 295 8.97 19.52 -30.18
CA LYS A 295 9.57 20.08 -28.97
C LYS A 295 10.38 19.00 -28.26
N LYS A 296 11.46 19.46 -27.61
CA LYS A 296 12.22 18.63 -26.68
C LYS A 296 11.34 18.25 -25.48
N ILE A 297 11.55 17.05 -24.96
CA ILE A 297 10.82 16.54 -23.81
C ILE A 297 11.43 17.17 -22.56
N ARG A 298 10.58 17.84 -21.79
CA ARG A 298 10.94 18.43 -20.50
C ARG A 298 10.06 17.84 -19.42
N ILE A 299 10.67 17.24 -18.40
CA ILE A 299 9.96 16.77 -17.21
C ILE A 299 9.95 17.88 -16.16
N THR A 300 8.77 18.15 -15.61
CA THR A 300 8.51 19.09 -14.51
C THR A 300 7.66 18.39 -13.45
N SER A 301 7.52 19.01 -12.28
CA SER A 301 6.57 18.52 -11.26
C SER A 301 5.15 18.42 -11.83
N ASP A 302 4.72 19.39 -12.64
CA ASP A 302 3.37 19.50 -13.19
C ASP A 302 3.03 18.46 -14.25
N ASN A 303 4.01 18.00 -15.03
CA ASN A 303 3.78 17.06 -16.14
C ASN A 303 4.34 15.66 -15.89
N SER A 304 4.97 15.41 -14.74
CA SER A 304 5.60 14.13 -14.40
C SER A 304 4.65 12.94 -14.52
N TYR A 305 3.40 13.11 -14.06
CA TYR A 305 2.34 12.12 -14.17
C TYR A 305 1.91 11.87 -15.62
N PHE A 306 1.81 12.93 -16.43
CA PHE A 306 1.58 12.81 -17.86
C PHE A 306 2.68 12.00 -18.55
N LEU A 307 3.93 12.36 -18.31
CA LEU A 307 5.07 11.69 -18.92
C LEU A 307 5.19 10.23 -18.49
N LEU A 308 4.90 9.90 -17.23
CA LEU A 308 4.88 8.53 -16.76
C LEU A 308 3.92 7.69 -17.60
N ASN A 309 2.66 8.11 -17.73
CA ASN A 309 1.64 7.33 -18.43
C ASN A 309 1.83 7.33 -19.95
N PHE A 310 2.26 8.46 -20.50
CA PHE A 310 2.58 8.58 -21.93
C PHE A 310 3.71 7.63 -22.33
N PHE A 311 4.81 7.61 -21.55
CA PHE A 311 5.92 6.71 -21.84
C PHE A 311 5.65 5.26 -21.42
N TRP A 312 4.78 5.02 -20.44
CA TRP A 312 4.32 3.67 -20.13
C TRP A 312 3.61 3.05 -21.34
N ALA A 313 2.65 3.77 -21.93
CA ALA A 313 1.99 3.32 -23.15
C ALA A 313 2.98 3.09 -24.30
N PHE A 314 3.93 4.02 -24.49
CA PHE A 314 4.93 3.93 -25.55
C PHE A 314 5.86 2.72 -25.36
N GLY A 315 6.45 2.56 -24.18
CA GLY A 315 7.34 1.45 -23.86
C GLY A 315 6.64 0.10 -23.94
N LEU A 316 5.36 0.02 -23.52
CA LEU A 316 4.55 -1.18 -23.68
C LEU A 316 4.38 -1.57 -25.15
N ALA A 317 4.11 -0.59 -26.02
CA ALA A 317 3.68 -0.82 -27.39
C ALA A 317 4.82 -0.97 -28.39
N ASN A 318 5.92 -0.26 -28.15
CA ASN A 318 7.06 -0.24 -29.05
C ASN A 318 7.76 -1.61 -29.05
N LYS A 319 8.03 -2.11 -30.26
CA LYS A 319 8.68 -3.40 -30.43
C LYS A 319 10.17 -3.31 -30.11
N THR A 320 10.63 -4.08 -29.12
CA THR A 320 12.05 -4.19 -28.73
C THR A 320 12.41 -5.63 -28.36
N ARG A 321 13.68 -5.99 -28.56
CA ARG A 321 14.24 -7.27 -28.09
C ARG A 321 14.15 -7.44 -26.57
N ILE A 322 14.19 -6.36 -25.79
CA ILE A 322 14.07 -6.44 -24.31
C ILE A 322 12.72 -7.04 -23.90
N LEU A 323 11.64 -6.72 -24.63
CA LEU A 323 10.30 -7.21 -24.34
C LEU A 323 9.99 -8.57 -24.98
N GLU A 324 10.68 -8.96 -26.06
CA GLU A 324 10.49 -10.25 -26.73
C GLU A 324 11.43 -11.36 -26.23
N GLU A 325 12.61 -11.01 -25.74
CA GLU A 325 13.68 -11.96 -25.37
C GLU A 325 14.17 -11.77 -23.92
N GLY A 326 13.83 -10.65 -23.28
CA GLY A 326 14.40 -10.25 -21.99
C GLY A 326 13.70 -10.84 -20.76
N ASP A 327 13.97 -10.20 -19.62
CA ASP A 327 13.63 -10.72 -18.28
C ASP A 327 12.12 -10.90 -18.07
N MET A 328 11.26 -10.07 -18.68
CA MET A 328 9.80 -10.26 -18.61
C MET A 328 9.35 -11.58 -19.22
N ILE A 329 9.96 -12.01 -20.33
CA ILE A 329 9.62 -13.30 -20.97
C ILE A 329 10.25 -14.44 -20.19
N LYS A 330 11.53 -14.28 -19.80
CA LYS A 330 12.28 -15.30 -19.07
C LYS A 330 11.66 -15.64 -17.71
N TYR A 331 11.28 -14.64 -16.93
CA TYR A 331 10.72 -14.82 -15.58
C TYR A 331 9.19 -14.78 -15.54
N GLY A 332 8.54 -14.40 -16.64
CA GLY A 332 7.09 -14.37 -16.73
C GLY A 332 6.45 -15.74 -16.82
N GLU A 333 7.18 -16.78 -17.25
CA GLU A 333 6.69 -18.17 -17.37
C GLU A 333 5.33 -18.27 -18.11
N GLY A 334 5.15 -17.47 -19.17
CA GLY A 334 3.91 -17.38 -19.94
C GLY A 334 2.83 -16.46 -19.35
N GLN A 335 3.11 -15.79 -18.23
CA GLN A 335 2.22 -14.86 -17.53
C GLN A 335 2.64 -13.39 -17.70
N THR A 336 3.21 -13.04 -18.86
CA THR A 336 3.67 -11.67 -19.16
C THR A 336 2.55 -10.63 -18.99
N GLY A 337 1.29 -11.00 -19.21
CA GLY A 337 0.12 -10.13 -18.98
C GLY A 337 -0.24 -9.85 -17.53
N SER A 338 0.40 -10.53 -16.57
CA SER A 338 0.12 -10.36 -15.13
C SER A 338 1.07 -9.38 -14.43
N PHE A 339 2.08 -8.87 -15.12
CA PHE A 339 2.95 -7.82 -14.57
C PHE A 339 2.19 -6.49 -14.43
N ALA A 340 2.63 -5.65 -13.50
CA ALA A 340 2.00 -4.35 -13.28
C ALA A 340 2.14 -3.42 -14.50
N SER A 341 3.22 -3.56 -15.27
CA SER A 341 3.42 -2.84 -16.54
C SER A 341 2.50 -3.27 -17.67
N THR A 342 1.93 -4.46 -17.64
CA THR A 342 1.03 -4.97 -18.68
C THR A 342 -0.40 -4.98 -18.17
N GLY A 343 -0.75 -5.84 -17.21
CA GLY A 343 -2.08 -5.96 -16.66
C GLY A 343 -2.59 -4.70 -15.94
N GLY A 344 -1.69 -3.80 -15.54
CA GLY A 344 -2.06 -2.49 -14.99
C GLY A 344 -2.46 -1.45 -16.03
N TRP A 345 -2.16 -1.66 -17.31
CA TRP A 345 -2.49 -0.71 -18.38
C TRP A 345 -3.89 -0.98 -18.95
N SER A 346 -4.88 -0.25 -18.47
CA SER A 346 -6.30 -0.43 -18.83
C SER A 346 -6.84 0.56 -19.87
N LEU A 347 -5.98 1.46 -20.36
CA LEU A 347 -6.35 2.59 -21.20
C LEU A 347 -6.31 2.28 -22.70
N THR A 348 -6.26 1.01 -23.09
CA THR A 348 -6.29 0.59 -24.49
C THR A 348 -7.70 0.64 -25.07
N LYS A 349 -7.83 0.68 -26.40
CA LYS A 349 -9.12 0.61 -27.10
C LYS A 349 -9.80 -0.75 -26.88
N SER A 350 -9.06 -1.86 -27.01
CA SER A 350 -9.63 -3.20 -26.83
C SER A 350 -9.91 -3.55 -25.37
N GLY A 351 -9.25 -2.89 -24.42
CA GLY A 351 -9.29 -3.25 -23.00
C GLY A 351 -8.30 -4.35 -22.61
N ASP A 352 -7.55 -4.91 -23.57
CA ASP A 352 -6.45 -5.84 -23.32
C ASP A 352 -5.12 -5.18 -23.73
N SER A 353 -4.18 -5.06 -22.78
CA SER A 353 -2.85 -4.50 -23.05
C SER A 353 -1.95 -5.45 -23.81
N MET A 354 -2.17 -6.76 -23.71
CA MET A 354 -1.33 -7.77 -24.35
C MET A 354 -1.53 -7.82 -25.87
N GLU A 355 -2.62 -7.28 -26.40
CA GLU A 355 -2.78 -7.08 -27.85
C GLU A 355 -1.77 -6.08 -28.43
N TYR A 356 -1.22 -5.20 -27.59
CA TYR A 356 -0.29 -4.13 -27.98
C TYR A 356 1.14 -4.37 -27.52
N TYR A 357 1.37 -5.29 -26.57
CA TYR A 357 2.69 -5.57 -26.00
C TYR A 357 3.74 -5.89 -27.07
N SER A 358 4.76 -5.04 -27.18
CA SER A 358 5.87 -5.15 -28.14
C SER A 358 5.42 -5.41 -29.58
N LYS A 359 4.25 -4.88 -29.98
CA LYS A 359 3.54 -5.34 -31.17
C LYS A 359 3.92 -4.59 -32.45
N ARG A 360 4.24 -3.29 -32.35
CA ARG A 360 4.56 -2.44 -33.50
C ARG A 360 5.88 -1.73 -33.28
N THR A 361 6.69 -1.67 -34.32
CA THR A 361 7.86 -0.79 -34.35
C THR A 361 7.39 0.65 -34.53
N ILE A 362 7.06 1.33 -33.42
CA ILE A 362 6.69 2.75 -33.43
C ILE A 362 7.94 3.58 -33.73
N VAL A 363 9.05 3.22 -33.11
CA VAL A 363 10.36 3.81 -33.34
C VAL A 363 11.35 2.68 -33.63
N PRO A 364 11.91 2.61 -34.86
CA PRO A 364 12.90 1.59 -35.19
C PRO A 364 14.22 1.85 -34.49
N LEU A 365 14.81 0.79 -33.95
CA LEU A 365 16.15 0.79 -33.35
C LEU A 365 17.08 -0.10 -34.17
N THR A 366 18.29 0.39 -34.40
CA THR A 366 19.41 -0.43 -34.87
C THR A 366 19.86 -1.39 -33.77
N LYS A 367 20.64 -2.40 -34.15
CA LYS A 367 21.19 -3.36 -33.18
C LYS A 367 22.04 -2.65 -32.12
N GLU A 368 22.85 -1.68 -32.54
CA GLU A 368 23.72 -0.91 -31.66
C GLU A 368 22.90 -0.06 -30.68
N GLN A 369 21.76 0.48 -31.12
CA GLN A 369 20.83 1.21 -30.27
C GLN A 369 20.11 0.29 -29.28
N GLU A 370 19.65 -0.89 -29.69
CA GLU A 370 19.08 -1.91 -28.78
C GLU A 370 20.09 -2.35 -27.72
N ASP A 371 21.34 -2.61 -28.12
CA ASP A 371 22.41 -3.01 -27.20
C ASP A 371 22.73 -1.87 -26.21
N LEU A 372 22.70 -0.61 -26.65
CA LEU A 372 22.85 0.56 -25.79
C LEU A 372 21.68 0.70 -24.80
N VAL A 373 20.44 0.55 -25.26
CA VAL A 373 19.24 0.58 -24.40
C VAL A 373 19.34 -0.50 -23.35
N ASN A 374 19.64 -1.74 -23.74
CA ASN A 374 19.76 -2.86 -22.81
C ASN A 374 20.86 -2.62 -21.76
N LYS A 375 22.02 -2.10 -22.18
CA LYS A 375 23.12 -1.75 -21.27
C LYS A 375 22.70 -0.71 -20.22
N VAL A 376 22.06 0.38 -20.64
CA VAL A 376 21.61 1.43 -19.72
C VAL A 376 20.48 0.92 -18.84
N ALA A 377 19.45 0.31 -19.42
CA ALA A 377 18.29 -0.21 -18.71
C ALA A 377 18.68 -1.26 -17.66
N SER A 378 19.70 -2.08 -17.92
CA SER A 378 20.23 -3.06 -16.95
C SER A 378 20.91 -2.41 -15.74
N GLY A 379 21.46 -1.21 -15.90
CA GLY A 379 22.15 -0.47 -14.84
C GLY A 379 21.26 0.48 -14.03
N VAL A 380 19.99 0.65 -14.42
CA VAL A 380 19.07 1.62 -13.81
C VAL A 380 18.01 0.91 -12.98
N TYR A 381 17.89 1.33 -11.72
CA TYR A 381 16.92 0.84 -10.75
C TYR A 381 15.99 1.97 -10.28
N ARG A 382 14.86 1.55 -9.69
CA ARG A 382 13.79 2.41 -9.18
C ARG A 382 13.34 1.91 -7.82
N PRO A 383 12.93 2.79 -6.89
CA PRO A 383 12.76 2.44 -5.48
C PRO A 383 11.45 1.70 -5.18
N CYS A 384 10.58 1.53 -6.18
CA CYS A 384 9.34 0.76 -6.05
C CYS A 384 9.55 -0.76 -6.18
N CYS A 385 10.66 -1.24 -6.78
CA CYS A 385 10.95 -2.67 -6.94
C CYS A 385 12.46 -2.98 -7.01
N GLY A 386 12.82 -4.26 -6.92
CA GLY A 386 14.22 -4.71 -6.88
C GLY A 386 14.86 -4.98 -8.25
N ASN A 387 14.06 -4.95 -9.32
CA ASN A 387 14.47 -5.29 -10.67
C ASN A 387 15.14 -4.09 -11.39
N SER A 388 15.85 -4.30 -12.49
CA SER A 388 16.36 -3.19 -13.31
C SER A 388 15.29 -2.69 -14.28
N THR A 389 15.54 -1.59 -15.00
CA THR A 389 14.67 -1.14 -16.10
C THR A 389 14.66 -2.11 -17.27
N ALA A 390 15.69 -2.96 -17.44
CA ALA A 390 15.69 -4.06 -18.42
C ALA A 390 14.72 -5.20 -18.05
N PHE A 391 14.22 -5.21 -16.82
CA PHE A 391 13.04 -5.97 -16.43
C PHE A 391 11.89 -4.99 -16.10
N PRO A 392 11.17 -4.49 -17.12
CA PRO A 392 10.14 -3.47 -16.96
C PRO A 392 8.81 -4.06 -16.45
N ASP A 393 8.83 -4.68 -15.28
CA ASP A 393 7.68 -5.32 -14.61
C ASP A 393 6.65 -4.35 -14.02
N CYS A 394 7.00 -3.07 -13.90
CA CYS A 394 6.15 -1.99 -13.39
C CYS A 394 6.03 -0.85 -14.38
N ASN A 395 5.01 -0.01 -14.21
CA ASN A 395 4.78 1.16 -15.06
C ASN A 395 6.00 2.11 -15.17
N HIS A 396 6.72 2.35 -14.08
CA HIS A 396 7.92 3.19 -14.09
C HIS A 396 9.07 2.54 -14.87
N GLY A 397 9.24 1.22 -14.75
CA GLY A 397 10.22 0.47 -15.52
C GLY A 397 9.90 0.53 -17.01
N MET A 398 8.65 0.25 -17.37
CA MET A 398 8.18 0.29 -18.75
C MET A 398 8.27 1.70 -19.35
N ALA A 399 7.88 2.72 -18.60
CA ALA A 399 8.00 4.11 -19.04
C ALA A 399 9.46 4.52 -19.25
N LEU A 400 10.35 4.16 -18.31
CA LEU A 400 11.76 4.53 -18.44
C LEU A 400 12.45 3.77 -19.59
N LEU A 401 12.05 2.52 -19.84
CA LEU A 401 12.47 1.79 -21.03
C LEU A 401 12.05 2.53 -22.30
N GLY A 402 10.78 2.94 -22.41
CA GLY A 402 10.29 3.71 -23.55
C GLY A 402 11.03 5.04 -23.74
N VAL A 403 11.38 5.74 -22.66
CA VAL A 403 12.25 6.93 -22.75
C VAL A 403 13.61 6.56 -23.35
N PHE A 404 14.26 5.51 -22.87
CA PHE A 404 15.58 5.09 -23.35
C PHE A 404 15.56 4.66 -24.83
N GLU A 405 14.52 3.96 -25.26
CA GLU A 405 14.33 3.61 -26.68
C GLU A 405 14.24 4.86 -27.56
N LEU A 406 13.41 5.83 -27.16
CA LEU A 406 13.28 7.09 -27.90
C LEU A 406 14.56 7.93 -27.88
N MET A 407 15.29 7.93 -26.77
CA MET A 407 16.59 8.59 -26.66
C MET A 407 17.61 7.96 -27.61
N ALA A 408 17.73 6.63 -27.60
CA ALA A 408 18.69 5.91 -28.43
C ALA A 408 18.39 6.08 -29.92
N SER A 409 17.12 6.03 -30.33
CA SER A 409 16.72 6.25 -31.73
C SER A 409 17.11 7.63 -32.26
N GLN A 410 17.21 8.62 -31.37
CA GLN A 410 17.61 10.00 -31.67
C GLN A 410 19.10 10.26 -31.43
N GLY A 411 19.90 9.21 -31.25
CA GLY A 411 21.35 9.29 -31.16
C GLY A 411 21.89 9.74 -29.80
N ALA A 412 21.12 9.57 -28.72
CA ALA A 412 21.62 9.85 -27.38
C ALA A 412 22.76 8.90 -27.00
N THR A 413 23.74 9.44 -26.28
CA THR A 413 24.85 8.68 -25.70
C THR A 413 24.45 7.98 -24.40
N GLU A 414 25.22 6.97 -24.00
CA GLU A 414 25.05 6.29 -22.70
C GLU A 414 24.98 7.28 -21.52
N SER A 415 25.87 8.28 -21.51
CA SER A 415 25.93 9.30 -20.45
C SER A 415 24.66 10.14 -20.39
N GLU A 416 24.11 10.53 -21.54
CA GLU A 416 22.88 11.32 -21.60
C GLU A 416 21.68 10.51 -21.11
N MET A 417 21.62 9.21 -21.43
CA MET A 417 20.54 8.33 -20.98
C MET A 417 20.58 8.11 -19.47
N PHE A 418 21.76 7.84 -18.88
CA PHE A 418 21.87 7.75 -17.43
C PHE A 418 21.53 9.07 -16.74
N GLN A 419 21.97 10.21 -17.30
CA GLN A 419 21.64 11.53 -16.76
C GLN A 419 20.12 11.80 -16.81
N ALA A 420 19.46 11.46 -17.91
CA ALA A 420 18.02 11.58 -18.04
C ALA A 420 17.29 10.66 -17.04
N GLY A 421 17.73 9.40 -16.91
CA GLY A 421 17.18 8.47 -15.92
C GLY A 421 17.28 8.98 -14.49
N LYS A 422 18.38 9.67 -14.15
CA LYS A 422 18.60 10.25 -12.81
C LYS A 422 17.57 11.33 -12.50
N TYR A 423 17.35 12.26 -13.42
CA TYR A 423 16.35 13.30 -13.25
C TYR A 423 14.93 12.73 -13.29
N ILE A 424 14.59 11.91 -14.28
CA ILE A 424 13.25 11.34 -14.43
C ILE A 424 12.81 10.56 -13.19
N ASN A 425 13.66 9.66 -12.69
CA ASN A 425 13.36 8.94 -11.45
C ASN A 425 13.31 9.88 -10.24
N SER A 426 13.99 11.02 -10.26
CA SER A 426 13.90 12.00 -9.17
C SER A 426 12.57 12.77 -9.18
N TYR A 427 11.99 13.03 -10.35
CA TYR A 427 10.62 13.57 -10.47
C TYR A 427 9.56 12.55 -10.09
N TRP A 428 9.73 11.27 -10.46
CA TRP A 428 8.77 10.21 -10.13
C TRP A 428 8.85 9.73 -8.68
N PHE A 429 10.03 9.83 -8.06
CA PHE A 429 10.27 9.40 -6.68
C PHE A 429 10.91 10.51 -5.83
N PRO A 430 10.26 11.68 -5.66
CA PRO A 430 10.87 12.87 -5.07
C PRO A 430 11.36 12.66 -3.63
N SER A 431 10.62 11.90 -2.83
CA SER A 431 11.02 11.58 -1.45
C SER A 431 12.28 10.72 -1.39
N THR A 432 12.37 9.69 -2.23
CA THR A 432 13.57 8.84 -2.30
C THR A 432 14.74 9.62 -2.86
N ALA A 433 14.53 10.44 -3.89
CA ALA A 433 15.56 11.28 -4.46
C ALA A 433 16.12 12.28 -3.44
N PHE A 434 15.25 12.85 -2.60
CA PHE A 434 15.66 13.73 -1.51
C PHE A 434 16.52 13.00 -0.47
N ASP A 435 16.09 11.82 -0.02
CA ASP A 435 16.88 10.99 0.90
C ASP A 435 18.24 10.61 0.27
N THR A 436 18.26 10.22 -1.00
CA THR A 436 19.51 9.87 -1.69
C THR A 436 20.45 11.07 -1.84
N ALA A 437 19.93 12.25 -2.18
CA ALA A 437 20.72 13.47 -2.24
C ALA A 437 21.30 13.85 -0.87
N LEU A 438 20.50 13.75 0.20
CA LEU A 438 20.98 13.94 1.56
C LEU A 438 22.07 12.95 1.94
N TYR A 439 21.92 11.68 1.54
CA TYR A 439 22.89 10.66 1.81
C TYR A 439 24.23 10.97 1.16
N PHE A 440 24.28 11.31 -0.13
CA PHE A 440 25.53 11.67 -0.80
C PHE A 440 26.15 12.95 -0.25
N LYS A 441 25.33 13.95 0.08
CA LYS A 441 25.80 15.19 0.67
C LYS A 441 26.47 14.95 2.02
N ASN A 442 25.85 14.14 2.89
CA ASN A 442 26.36 13.91 4.24
C ASN A 442 27.41 12.81 4.33
N LYS A 443 27.41 11.84 3.42
CA LYS A 443 28.36 10.73 3.41
C LYS A 443 29.63 11.06 2.62
N ASP A 444 29.46 11.66 1.45
CA ASP A 444 30.53 11.83 0.46
C ASP A 444 30.84 13.31 0.15
N GLY A 445 30.11 14.25 0.74
CA GLY A 445 30.27 15.70 0.47
C GLY A 445 29.85 16.11 -0.94
N LYS A 446 29.06 15.28 -1.64
CA LYS A 446 28.65 15.52 -3.04
C LYS A 446 27.26 16.14 -3.11
N GLU A 447 27.15 17.25 -3.84
CA GLU A 447 25.85 17.83 -4.22
C GLU A 447 25.20 17.00 -5.33
N PHE A 448 23.88 17.11 -5.51
CA PHE A 448 23.14 16.22 -6.42
C PHE A 448 23.69 16.26 -7.84
N LYS A 449 24.03 17.44 -8.36
CA LYS A 449 24.62 17.60 -9.71
C LYS A 449 25.93 16.83 -9.91
N ASP A 450 26.70 16.59 -8.85
CA ASP A 450 28.03 15.98 -8.89
C ASP A 450 28.02 14.46 -8.62
N ILE A 451 26.85 13.90 -8.32
CA ILE A 451 26.69 12.44 -8.14
C ILE A 451 26.70 11.77 -9.53
N ASP A 452 27.56 10.78 -9.73
CA ASP A 452 27.54 9.95 -10.94
C ASP A 452 26.14 9.30 -11.09
N PRO A 453 25.42 9.55 -12.21
CA PRO A 453 24.13 8.94 -12.48
C PRO A 453 24.09 7.41 -12.40
N LYS A 454 25.17 6.71 -12.78
CA LYS A 454 25.24 5.24 -12.70
C LYS A 454 25.25 4.76 -11.25
N VAL A 455 25.98 5.46 -10.39
CA VAL A 455 26.03 5.17 -8.96
C VAL A 455 24.69 5.54 -8.32
N TYR A 456 24.15 6.73 -8.67
CA TYR A 456 22.88 7.21 -8.15
C TYR A 456 21.74 6.24 -8.44
N LEU A 457 21.63 5.72 -9.67
CA LEU A 457 20.56 4.82 -10.12
C LEU A 457 20.83 3.33 -9.85
N SER A 458 21.96 3.01 -9.23
CA SER A 458 22.40 1.62 -9.03
C SER A 458 21.46 0.84 -8.11
N LYS A 459 21.59 -0.49 -8.16
CA LYS A 459 20.86 -1.41 -7.29
C LYS A 459 21.03 -1.06 -5.81
N ASP A 460 22.23 -0.70 -5.38
CA ASP A 460 22.55 -0.51 -3.97
C ASP A 460 22.10 0.86 -3.43
N ILE A 461 21.73 1.78 -4.32
CA ILE A 461 21.31 3.14 -3.94
C ILE A 461 19.84 3.40 -4.24
N PHE A 462 19.35 3.08 -5.44
CA PHE A 462 18.00 3.50 -5.90
C PHE A 462 17.03 2.35 -6.18
N SER A 463 17.38 1.09 -5.91
CA SER A 463 16.39 0.01 -5.88
C SER A 463 15.52 0.08 -4.61
N ALA A 464 14.46 -0.73 -4.53
CA ALA A 464 13.68 -0.86 -3.30
C ALA A 464 14.55 -1.15 -2.06
N PHE A 465 15.56 -2.01 -2.18
CA PHE A 465 16.48 -2.33 -1.07
C PHE A 465 17.55 -1.25 -0.87
N GLY A 466 18.03 -0.64 -1.96
CA GLY A 466 19.00 0.45 -1.91
C GLY A 466 18.42 1.69 -1.19
N ALA A 467 17.21 2.08 -1.55
CA ALA A 467 16.49 3.19 -0.93
C ALA A 467 16.27 2.97 0.58
N GLN A 468 15.96 1.73 0.99
CA GLN A 468 15.87 1.37 2.41
C GLN A 468 17.23 1.48 3.12
N THR A 469 18.31 1.08 2.47
CA THR A 469 19.68 1.17 3.01
C THR A 469 20.10 2.63 3.19
N VAL A 470 19.86 3.46 2.18
CA VAL A 470 20.05 4.92 2.23
C VAL A 470 19.25 5.53 3.39
N LYS A 471 17.96 5.21 3.49
CA LYS A 471 17.10 5.74 4.54
C LYS A 471 17.58 5.34 5.94
N LYS A 472 17.95 4.07 6.10
CA LYS A 472 18.48 3.54 7.35
C LYS A 472 19.76 4.28 7.75
N TRP A 473 20.69 4.48 6.81
CA TRP A 473 21.93 5.21 7.08
C TRP A 473 21.66 6.64 7.58
N LEU A 474 20.72 7.36 6.95
CA LEU A 474 20.34 8.71 7.40
C LEU A 474 19.78 8.71 8.82
N ILE A 475 18.87 7.76 9.12
CA ILE A 475 18.27 7.62 10.44
C ILE A 475 19.34 7.31 11.49
N ASP A 476 20.26 6.38 11.21
CA ASP A 476 21.34 5.99 12.12
C ASP A 476 22.33 7.14 12.39
N LYS A 477 22.46 8.08 11.45
CA LYS A 477 23.25 9.31 11.60
C LYS A 477 22.48 10.48 12.20
N GLY A 478 21.22 10.29 12.58
CA GLY A 478 20.37 11.35 13.14
C GLY A 478 19.98 12.44 12.13
N ILE A 479 20.09 12.16 10.84
CA ILE A 479 19.73 13.07 9.75
C ILE A 479 18.26 12.81 9.40
N GLN A 480 17.38 13.66 9.92
CA GLN A 480 15.94 13.58 9.69
C GLN A 480 15.44 14.93 9.14
N GLU A 481 15.61 15.11 7.84
CA GLU A 481 14.99 16.21 7.10
C GLU A 481 13.75 15.69 6.36
N LYS A 482 12.72 16.53 6.25
CA LYS A 482 11.52 16.19 5.49
C LYS A 482 11.62 16.84 4.12
N PRO A 483 11.35 16.11 3.02
CA PRO A 483 11.17 16.75 1.74
C PRO A 483 9.99 17.74 1.83
N PRO A 484 10.00 18.83 1.05
CA PRO A 484 8.82 19.65 0.84
C PRO A 484 7.61 18.79 0.48
N ALA A 485 6.42 19.17 0.96
CA ALA A 485 5.19 18.44 0.64
C ALA A 485 4.90 18.55 -0.87
N GLN A 486 4.92 17.42 -1.58
CA GLN A 486 4.46 17.34 -2.97
C GLN A 486 3.62 16.08 -3.19
N GLY A 487 2.66 16.19 -4.11
CA GLY A 487 1.82 15.09 -4.57
C GLY A 487 2.50 14.29 -5.68
N GLY A 488 2.40 12.97 -5.62
CA GLY A 488 2.80 12.05 -6.68
C GLY A 488 1.99 10.76 -6.55
N GLY A 489 1.08 10.53 -7.50
CA GLY A 489 0.32 9.29 -7.63
C GLY A 489 0.92 8.40 -8.71
N CYS A 490 0.92 7.08 -8.51
CA CYS A 490 1.60 6.11 -9.37
C CYS A 490 0.66 5.27 -10.26
N GLY A 491 -0.66 5.53 -10.28
CA GLY A 491 -1.63 4.67 -10.97
C GLY A 491 -2.61 5.45 -11.84
N VAL A 492 -3.12 4.79 -12.89
CA VAL A 492 -4.17 5.27 -13.82
C VAL A 492 -5.46 4.47 -13.68
#